data_AF-A0A6N3ERE3-F1
#
_entry.id   AF-A0A6N3ERE3-F1
#
_cell.length_a   1.000
_cell.length_b   1.000
_cell.length_c   1.000
_cell.angle_alpha   90.00
_cell.angle_beta   90.00
_cell.angle_gamma   90.00
#
_symmetry.space_group_name_H-M   'P 1'
#
loop_
_entity.id
_entity.type
_entity.pdbx_description
1 polymer ?
#
loop_
_entity_poly.entity_id
_entity_poly.type
_entity_poly.pdbx_seq_one_letter_code
_entity_poly.pdbx_strand_id
1 'polypeptide(L)'
;MKIGIIDADLMDNGTRHPNLALMKISGYYKEQGHEVKLIYNSYMEVYEYDKIYLSKVFSFTEVPEWVLERDNVEFGGTGFYSDGGDNLDYEIEHHKPDYSLYNEYVEEQLKIGRKRTTLEDYMDYSIGFSTRGCFRQCKFCVNKKYEKAFKHSPIEEFLDEDRPYLYLWDDNFFAYPHWEKILDEIESTGKPFQFRQGLDLRLMTDRKAKRFNNTNYRGDFIFAFDHLKDKDTIIEKIQLWKRYSNKICKLYVLCGFESQDEKDIENTFERIKILMQYGCMPYIMRYEDYKKSKYKSMYIELARWCNQPQFYKKKSFREFCEANQMYKKDQSTKCSAYRTMLDFETDFPDIAAKYFDLKFEDENIYIKQYGYGRKYKNKPLCKGCKKSENFWDEIIKSKGNKHVEKKFIQLYFNKEIDVLCTHYKNSECISTPDEIAKYIIDILLKYSTEELIKILKQSDHSYKEDITKENTILVKELDEIKEILNILIYNKKIDFLELGRKLKFRHGIVDQKDATLKTYAQHYCKFAALLDLVVIDKVGRNSHIEVSDLGKVIYNLDDDQRDNLIKKLLLRIPILRECASVNINYEAFKTLLKKLLV
;
A
#
# COMPACT_ATOMS: atom_id res chain seq x y z
N MET A 1 -11.95 -29.79 -37.27
CA MET A 1 -11.94 -28.41 -37.81
C MET A 1 -10.65 -27.74 -37.42
N LYS A 2 -10.13 -26.88 -38.29
CA LYS A 2 -9.07 -25.92 -38.00
C LYS A 2 -9.69 -24.62 -37.51
N ILE A 3 -9.31 -24.19 -36.31
CA ILE A 3 -9.86 -23.01 -35.65
C ILE A 3 -8.75 -21.96 -35.49
N GLY A 4 -9.00 -20.77 -36.02
CA GLY A 4 -8.13 -19.61 -35.86
C GLY A 4 -8.56 -18.75 -34.67
N ILE A 5 -7.59 -18.27 -33.89
CA ILE A 5 -7.81 -17.36 -32.77
C ILE A 5 -7.13 -16.03 -33.07
N ILE A 6 -7.85 -14.92 -33.00
CA ILE A 6 -7.31 -13.58 -33.24
C ILE A 6 -7.48 -12.72 -31.97
N ASP A 7 -6.37 -12.37 -31.36
CA ASP A 7 -6.30 -11.29 -30.38
C ASP A 7 -6.05 -9.97 -31.11
N ALA A 8 -7.10 -9.17 -31.30
CA ALA A 8 -7.02 -7.95 -32.09
C ALA A 8 -6.05 -6.93 -31.47
N ASP A 9 -6.00 -6.85 -30.14
CA ASP A 9 -5.11 -5.92 -29.44
C ASP A 9 -3.65 -6.41 -29.53
N LEU A 10 -3.41 -7.72 -29.70
CA LEU A 10 -2.09 -8.25 -30.03
C LEU A 10 -1.63 -7.83 -31.43
N MET A 11 -2.54 -7.93 -32.42
CA MET A 11 -2.30 -7.54 -33.81
C MET A 11 -2.05 -6.05 -33.97
N ASP A 12 -2.57 -5.23 -33.07
CA ASP A 12 -2.42 -3.77 -33.05
C ASP A 12 -1.42 -3.31 -31.97
N ASN A 13 -0.13 -3.38 -32.30
CA ASN A 13 1.00 -2.94 -31.47
C ASN A 13 1.25 -3.74 -30.17
N GLY A 14 0.49 -4.79 -29.92
CA GLY A 14 0.74 -5.76 -28.85
C GLY A 14 0.36 -5.24 -27.47
N THR A 15 -0.25 -6.12 -26.66
CA THR A 15 -0.56 -5.81 -25.26
C THR A 15 0.41 -6.52 -24.31
N ARG A 16 0.38 -6.11 -23.04
CA ARG A 16 1.09 -6.79 -21.96
C ARG A 16 0.39 -8.08 -21.53
N HIS A 17 -0.91 -8.23 -21.76
CA HIS A 17 -1.73 -9.26 -21.14
C HIS A 17 -2.36 -10.17 -22.21
N PRO A 18 -2.31 -11.50 -22.07
CA PRO A 18 -3.04 -12.38 -22.99
C PRO A 18 -4.55 -12.15 -22.89
N ASN A 19 -5.33 -12.53 -23.91
CA ASN A 19 -6.78 -12.45 -23.86
C ASN A 19 -7.37 -13.71 -23.22
N LEU A 20 -7.92 -13.57 -22.00
CA LEU A 20 -8.43 -14.71 -21.23
C LEU A 20 -9.60 -15.43 -21.92
N ALA A 21 -10.51 -14.70 -22.58
CA ALA A 21 -11.64 -15.31 -23.28
C ALA A 21 -11.15 -16.21 -24.42
N LEU A 22 -10.17 -15.73 -25.20
CA LEU A 22 -9.56 -16.51 -26.28
C LEU A 22 -8.80 -17.73 -25.78
N MET A 23 -8.10 -17.62 -24.63
CA MET A 23 -7.43 -18.77 -24.01
C MET A 23 -8.42 -19.85 -23.59
N LYS A 24 -9.59 -19.47 -23.05
CA LYS A 24 -10.65 -20.42 -22.66
C LYS A 24 -11.28 -21.10 -23.87
N ILE A 25 -11.59 -20.33 -24.93
CA ILE A 25 -12.06 -20.86 -26.23
C ILE A 25 -11.05 -21.87 -26.78
N SER A 26 -9.75 -21.52 -26.79
CA SER A 26 -8.70 -22.41 -27.27
C SER A 26 -8.63 -23.72 -26.49
N GLY A 27 -8.67 -23.64 -25.15
CA GLY A 27 -8.66 -24.82 -24.28
C GLY A 27 -9.83 -25.77 -24.58
N TYR A 28 -11.03 -25.22 -24.61
CA TYR A 28 -12.27 -25.98 -24.84
C TYR A 28 -12.26 -26.73 -26.17
N TYR A 29 -11.91 -26.05 -27.27
CA TYR A 29 -11.89 -26.69 -28.58
C TYR A 29 -10.72 -27.66 -28.76
N LYS A 30 -9.56 -27.42 -28.13
CA LYS A 30 -8.45 -28.38 -28.12
C LYS A 30 -8.83 -29.66 -27.39
N GLU A 31 -9.54 -29.58 -26.26
CA GLU A 31 -10.02 -30.76 -25.52
C GLU A 31 -10.95 -31.63 -26.37
N GLN A 32 -11.74 -31.01 -27.26
CA GLN A 32 -12.60 -31.71 -28.22
C GLN A 32 -11.87 -32.28 -29.45
N GLY A 33 -10.54 -32.13 -29.52
CA GLY A 33 -9.72 -32.65 -30.61
C GLY A 33 -9.65 -31.75 -31.85
N HIS A 34 -10.03 -30.47 -31.75
CA HIS A 34 -9.83 -29.52 -32.85
C HIS A 34 -8.40 -29.00 -32.90
N GLU A 35 -7.92 -28.67 -34.10
CA GLU A 35 -6.66 -27.95 -34.28
C GLU A 35 -6.94 -26.46 -34.04
N VAL A 36 -6.35 -25.88 -33.00
CA VAL A 36 -6.53 -24.45 -32.66
C VAL A 36 -5.19 -23.74 -32.68
N LYS A 37 -5.10 -22.62 -33.42
CA LYS A 37 -3.89 -21.80 -33.52
C LYS A 37 -4.17 -20.31 -33.37
N LEU A 38 -3.21 -19.59 -32.79
CA LEU A 38 -3.20 -18.14 -32.75
C LEU A 38 -2.78 -17.58 -34.11
N ILE A 39 -3.57 -16.67 -34.65
CA ILE A 39 -3.24 -15.86 -35.83
C ILE A 39 -2.67 -14.54 -35.32
N TYR A 40 -1.38 -14.30 -35.56
CA TYR A 40 -0.69 -13.10 -35.09
C TYR A 40 0.25 -12.44 -36.12
N ASN A 41 0.35 -12.98 -37.36
CA ASN A 41 1.20 -12.40 -38.40
C ASN A 41 0.39 -11.58 -39.41
N SER A 42 -0.75 -12.11 -39.88
CA SER A 42 -1.57 -11.44 -40.87
C SER A 42 -3.05 -11.81 -40.76
N TYR A 43 -3.92 -10.81 -40.92
CA TYR A 43 -5.36 -11.04 -41.09
C TYR A 43 -5.69 -11.87 -42.33
N MET A 44 -4.78 -12.03 -43.29
CA MET A 44 -4.99 -12.93 -44.44
C MET A 44 -5.02 -14.41 -44.05
N GLU A 45 -4.49 -14.80 -42.90
CA GLU A 45 -4.53 -16.19 -42.46
C GLU A 45 -5.96 -16.68 -42.17
N VAL A 46 -6.95 -15.77 -42.08
CA VAL A 46 -8.37 -16.11 -41.89
C VAL A 46 -8.92 -17.04 -42.98
N TYR A 47 -8.29 -17.10 -44.16
CA TYR A 47 -8.68 -17.99 -45.24
C TYR A 47 -8.24 -19.46 -45.02
N GLU A 48 -7.39 -19.72 -44.03
CA GLU A 48 -6.80 -21.05 -43.77
C GLU A 48 -7.57 -21.88 -42.74
N TYR A 49 -8.59 -21.29 -42.10
CA TYR A 49 -9.31 -21.88 -40.97
C TYR A 49 -10.81 -22.04 -41.26
N ASP A 50 -11.40 -23.13 -40.75
CA ASP A 50 -12.82 -23.44 -40.88
C ASP A 50 -13.70 -22.50 -40.05
N LYS A 51 -13.19 -22.06 -38.88
CA LYS A 51 -13.87 -21.18 -37.93
C LYS A 51 -12.85 -20.27 -37.25
N ILE A 52 -13.25 -19.05 -36.92
CA ILE A 52 -12.40 -18.05 -36.30
C ILE A 52 -13.10 -17.42 -35.10
N TYR A 53 -12.36 -17.28 -34.00
CA TYR A 53 -12.78 -16.48 -32.85
C TYR A 53 -11.84 -15.29 -32.71
N LEU A 54 -12.42 -14.09 -32.73
CA LEU A 54 -11.71 -12.84 -32.62
C LEU A 54 -12.15 -12.09 -31.37
N SER A 55 -11.21 -11.56 -30.59
CA SER A 55 -11.55 -10.69 -29.47
C SER A 55 -10.78 -9.38 -29.48
N LYS A 56 -11.49 -8.30 -29.12
CA LYS A 56 -10.98 -6.93 -29.03
C LYS A 56 -11.38 -6.32 -27.69
N VAL A 57 -10.40 -5.83 -26.92
CA VAL A 57 -10.61 -5.23 -25.60
C VAL A 57 -10.69 -3.71 -25.69
N PHE A 58 -9.83 -3.07 -26.47
CA PHE A 58 -9.77 -1.61 -26.55
C PHE A 58 -10.56 -1.07 -27.74
N SER A 59 -11.40 -0.06 -27.53
CA SER A 59 -12.23 0.51 -28.60
C SER A 59 -11.42 1.12 -29.75
N PHE A 60 -10.21 1.63 -29.45
CA PHE A 60 -9.29 2.22 -30.43
C PHE A 60 -8.52 1.21 -31.27
N THR A 61 -8.60 -0.09 -30.96
CA THR A 61 -7.88 -1.12 -31.71
C THR A 61 -8.54 -1.37 -33.07
N GLU A 62 -7.77 -1.26 -34.15
CA GLU A 62 -8.32 -1.37 -35.50
C GLU A 62 -8.40 -2.83 -35.95
N VAL A 63 -9.56 -3.21 -36.52
CA VAL A 63 -9.79 -4.53 -37.13
C VAL A 63 -10.36 -4.31 -38.53
N PRO A 64 -9.80 -4.91 -39.59
CA PRO A 64 -10.32 -4.71 -40.94
C PRO A 64 -11.77 -5.17 -41.09
N GLU A 65 -12.63 -4.32 -41.66
CA GLU A 65 -14.07 -4.59 -41.81
C GLU A 65 -14.36 -5.89 -42.56
N TRP A 66 -13.62 -6.15 -43.64
CA TRP A 66 -13.75 -7.38 -44.44
C TRP A 66 -13.47 -8.67 -43.65
N VAL A 67 -12.76 -8.60 -42.52
CA VAL A 67 -12.57 -9.76 -41.62
C VAL A 67 -13.84 -10.00 -40.81
N LEU A 68 -14.49 -8.93 -40.33
CA LEU A 68 -15.71 -8.99 -39.52
C LEU A 68 -16.93 -9.44 -40.34
N GLU A 69 -16.94 -9.17 -41.64
CA GLU A 69 -18.02 -9.55 -42.57
C GLU A 69 -18.01 -11.03 -42.96
N ARG A 70 -17.01 -11.82 -42.54
CA ARG A 70 -16.89 -13.22 -42.93
C ARG A 70 -17.81 -14.12 -42.12
N ASP A 71 -18.53 -15.02 -42.80
CA ASP A 71 -19.43 -15.99 -42.17
C ASP A 71 -18.75 -16.94 -41.17
N ASN A 72 -17.44 -17.19 -41.35
CA ASN A 72 -16.67 -18.08 -40.48
C ASN A 72 -16.03 -17.36 -39.27
N VAL A 73 -16.30 -16.07 -39.07
CA VAL A 73 -15.73 -15.26 -37.98
C VAL A 73 -16.79 -14.98 -36.93
N GLU A 74 -16.45 -15.25 -35.68
CA GLU A 74 -17.23 -14.86 -34.50
C GLU A 74 -16.37 -13.94 -33.64
N PHE A 75 -16.92 -12.82 -33.20
CA PHE A 75 -16.14 -11.81 -32.50
C PHE A 75 -16.84 -11.25 -31.29
N GLY A 76 -16.04 -10.82 -30.31
CA GLY A 76 -16.54 -10.25 -29.06
C GLY A 76 -15.52 -9.44 -28.29
N GLY A 77 -15.95 -8.93 -27.14
CA GLY A 77 -15.09 -8.15 -26.25
C GLY A 77 -15.47 -6.67 -26.17
N THR A 78 -14.88 -6.00 -25.18
CA THR A 78 -15.26 -4.65 -24.76
C THR A 78 -14.90 -3.56 -25.78
N GLY A 79 -14.02 -3.87 -26.74
CA GLY A 79 -13.67 -2.96 -27.82
C GLY A 79 -14.70 -2.93 -28.95
N PHE A 80 -15.58 -3.94 -29.03
CA PHE A 80 -16.76 -3.94 -29.89
C PHE A 80 -18.02 -3.51 -29.15
N TYR A 81 -18.19 -3.99 -27.91
CA TYR A 81 -19.40 -3.78 -27.12
C TYR A 81 -19.10 -3.05 -25.81
N SER A 82 -19.68 -1.86 -25.63
CA SER A 82 -19.39 -1.00 -24.47
C SER A 82 -19.79 -1.60 -23.10
N ASP A 83 -20.70 -2.57 -23.09
CA ASP A 83 -21.16 -3.32 -21.92
C ASP A 83 -20.51 -4.72 -21.80
N GLY A 84 -19.60 -5.05 -22.71
CA GLY A 84 -18.92 -6.34 -22.79
C GLY A 84 -19.57 -7.34 -23.74
N GLY A 85 -20.79 -7.08 -24.23
CA GLY A 85 -21.49 -7.97 -25.16
C GLY A 85 -22.02 -9.26 -24.53
N ASP A 86 -22.22 -10.27 -25.38
CA ASP A 86 -22.70 -11.58 -24.96
C ASP A 86 -21.66 -12.33 -24.11
N ASN A 87 -22.16 -13.17 -23.20
CA ASN A 87 -21.29 -14.05 -22.44
C ASN A 87 -20.86 -15.22 -23.34
N LEU A 88 -19.67 -15.76 -23.08
CA LEU A 88 -19.32 -17.09 -23.56
C LEU A 88 -20.30 -18.12 -22.98
N ASP A 89 -20.51 -19.20 -23.73
CA ASP A 89 -21.23 -20.37 -23.22
C ASP A 89 -20.59 -20.87 -21.93
N TYR A 90 -21.42 -21.36 -21.01
CA TYR A 90 -20.98 -21.72 -19.66
C TYR A 90 -19.78 -22.68 -19.65
N GLU A 91 -19.81 -23.72 -20.50
CA GLU A 91 -18.72 -24.70 -20.64
C GLU A 91 -17.41 -24.06 -21.08
N ILE A 92 -17.46 -23.03 -21.93
CA ILE A 92 -16.28 -22.29 -22.40
C ILE A 92 -15.84 -21.29 -21.32
N GLU A 93 -16.76 -20.51 -20.76
CA GLU A 93 -16.47 -19.54 -19.70
C GLU A 93 -15.86 -20.22 -18.46
N HIS A 94 -16.20 -21.46 -18.16
CA HIS A 94 -15.63 -22.22 -17.03
C HIS A 94 -14.59 -23.26 -17.44
N HIS A 95 -14.05 -23.15 -18.66
CA HIS A 95 -12.93 -23.97 -19.10
C HIS A 95 -11.59 -23.42 -18.58
N LYS A 96 -10.65 -24.33 -18.27
CA LYS A 96 -9.27 -23.95 -17.94
C LYS A 96 -8.61 -23.21 -19.11
N PRO A 97 -7.99 -22.03 -18.91
CA PRO A 97 -7.34 -21.30 -19.99
C PRO A 97 -6.21 -22.12 -20.64
N ASP A 98 -6.15 -22.14 -21.97
CA ASP A 98 -5.01 -22.68 -22.71
C ASP A 98 -3.79 -21.76 -22.59
N TYR A 99 -2.96 -22.06 -21.61
CA TYR A 99 -1.71 -21.36 -21.33
C TYR A 99 -0.62 -21.53 -22.39
N SER A 100 -0.83 -22.38 -23.41
CA SER A 100 0.09 -22.58 -24.53
C SER A 100 -0.22 -21.74 -25.76
N LEU A 101 -1.43 -21.13 -25.83
CA LEU A 101 -1.93 -20.43 -27.02
C LEU A 101 -0.95 -19.38 -27.58
N TYR A 102 -0.25 -18.68 -26.71
CA TYR A 102 0.67 -17.58 -27.08
C TYR A 102 2.16 -18.00 -27.12
N ASN A 103 2.50 -19.29 -26.95
CA ASN A 103 3.90 -19.72 -26.81
C ASN A 103 4.76 -19.37 -28.03
N GLU A 104 4.28 -19.65 -29.25
CA GLU A 104 5.00 -19.36 -30.50
C GLU A 104 5.31 -17.85 -30.62
N TYR A 105 4.29 -17.00 -30.41
CA TYR A 105 4.45 -15.55 -30.37
C TYR A 105 5.49 -15.12 -29.32
N VAL A 106 5.39 -15.63 -28.10
CA VAL A 106 6.32 -15.28 -27.01
C VAL A 106 7.76 -15.66 -27.35
N GLU A 107 7.98 -16.86 -27.90
CA GLU A 107 9.30 -17.32 -28.31
C GLU A 107 9.90 -16.43 -29.41
N GLU A 108 9.12 -16.04 -30.40
CA GLU A 108 9.55 -15.11 -31.45
C GLU A 108 9.90 -13.74 -30.88
N GLN A 109 9.06 -13.19 -30.01
CA GLN A 109 9.31 -11.90 -29.37
C GLN A 109 10.60 -11.90 -28.54
N LEU A 110 10.88 -13.00 -27.84
CA LEU A 110 12.14 -13.18 -27.10
C LEU A 110 13.33 -13.26 -28.05
N LYS A 111 13.22 -13.98 -29.17
CA LYS A 111 14.28 -14.09 -30.19
C LYS A 111 14.64 -12.75 -30.81
N ILE A 112 13.67 -11.84 -31.00
CA ILE A 112 13.93 -10.47 -31.50
C ILE A 112 14.35 -9.48 -30.40
N GLY A 113 14.60 -9.96 -29.17
CA GLY A 113 15.18 -9.17 -28.09
C GLY A 113 14.17 -8.43 -27.20
N ARG A 114 12.87 -8.73 -27.29
CA ARG A 114 11.88 -8.19 -26.34
C ARG A 114 12.21 -8.68 -24.93
N LYS A 115 12.14 -7.78 -23.95
CA LYS A 115 12.44 -8.12 -22.56
C LYS A 115 11.42 -9.12 -22.02
N ARG A 116 11.88 -10.25 -21.46
CA ARG A 116 11.05 -11.25 -20.78
C ARG A 116 10.06 -10.63 -19.79
N THR A 117 10.51 -9.63 -19.04
CA THR A 117 9.68 -8.91 -18.04
C THR A 117 8.43 -8.26 -18.62
N THR A 118 8.41 -7.95 -19.92
CA THR A 118 7.24 -7.39 -20.62
C THR A 118 6.26 -8.45 -21.14
N LEU A 119 6.65 -9.73 -21.02
CA LEU A 119 5.91 -10.90 -21.49
C LEU A 119 5.51 -11.84 -20.32
N GLU A 120 5.88 -11.52 -19.07
CA GLU A 120 5.62 -12.37 -17.89
C GLU A 120 4.16 -12.81 -17.78
N ASP A 121 3.21 -11.93 -18.11
CA ASP A 121 1.79 -12.24 -17.99
C ASP A 121 1.36 -13.36 -18.95
N TYR A 122 2.06 -13.56 -20.07
CA TYR A 122 1.84 -14.70 -20.97
C TYR A 122 2.44 -16.00 -20.44
N MET A 123 3.48 -15.94 -19.61
CA MET A 123 4.31 -17.11 -19.24
C MET A 123 4.17 -17.56 -17.78
N ASP A 124 4.08 -16.62 -16.85
CA ASP A 124 4.35 -16.86 -15.43
C ASP A 124 3.09 -16.84 -14.55
N TYR A 125 1.93 -16.47 -15.11
CA TYR A 125 0.69 -16.29 -14.34
C TYR A 125 -0.41 -17.26 -14.75
N SER A 126 -1.02 -17.87 -13.74
CA SER A 126 -2.38 -18.41 -13.81
C SER A 126 -3.37 -17.25 -13.70
N ILE A 127 -4.24 -17.06 -14.69
CA ILE A 127 -5.07 -15.86 -14.86
C ILE A 127 -6.54 -16.24 -14.78
N GLY A 128 -7.32 -15.53 -13.95
CA GLY A 128 -8.74 -15.78 -13.83
C GLY A 128 -9.52 -14.70 -13.10
N PHE A 129 -10.85 -14.84 -13.13
CA PHE A 129 -11.77 -14.07 -12.31
C PHE A 129 -12.29 -14.97 -11.20
N SER A 130 -11.85 -14.74 -9.96
CA SER A 130 -12.39 -15.46 -8.81
C SER A 130 -13.75 -14.92 -8.38
N THR A 131 -13.99 -13.64 -8.69
CA THR A 131 -15.28 -12.97 -8.53
C THR A 131 -15.57 -12.06 -9.74
N ARG A 132 -16.86 -11.83 -9.99
CA ARG A 132 -17.36 -10.90 -11.02
C ARG A 132 -18.38 -9.95 -10.43
N GLY A 133 -18.54 -8.80 -11.06
CA GLY A 133 -19.57 -7.80 -10.80
C GLY A 133 -19.19 -6.73 -9.79
N CYS A 134 -19.85 -5.57 -9.90
CA CYS A 134 -19.56 -4.40 -9.08
C CYS A 134 -20.79 -3.50 -8.94
N PHE A 135 -21.17 -3.18 -7.70
CA PHE A 135 -22.33 -2.32 -7.42
C PHE A 135 -22.12 -0.84 -7.76
N ARG A 136 -20.88 -0.41 -8.06
CA ARG A 136 -20.57 1.01 -8.28
C ARG A 136 -21.07 1.56 -9.61
N GLN A 137 -21.12 0.71 -10.65
CA GLN A 137 -21.59 1.08 -11.99
C GLN A 137 -20.91 2.34 -12.55
N CYS A 138 -19.62 2.55 -12.24
CA CYS A 138 -18.84 3.74 -12.62
C CYS A 138 -18.95 4.03 -14.12
N LYS A 139 -19.27 5.27 -14.52
CA LYS A 139 -19.54 5.62 -15.93
C LYS A 139 -18.42 5.24 -16.90
N PHE A 140 -17.16 5.37 -16.48
CA PHE A 140 -15.98 5.00 -17.29
C PHE A 140 -15.71 3.49 -17.37
N CYS A 141 -16.37 2.67 -16.55
CA CYS A 141 -16.10 1.25 -16.45
C CYS A 141 -17.01 0.45 -17.39
N VAL A 142 -16.42 -0.52 -18.09
CA VAL A 142 -17.11 -1.46 -19.00
C VAL A 142 -18.00 -2.46 -18.27
N ASN A 143 -17.77 -2.71 -16.98
CA ASN A 143 -18.60 -3.62 -16.20
C ASN A 143 -19.96 -2.97 -15.87
N LYS A 144 -20.93 -3.18 -16.76
CA LYS A 144 -22.32 -2.71 -16.63
C LYS A 144 -23.32 -3.82 -16.38
N LYS A 145 -22.95 -5.06 -16.69
CA LYS A 145 -23.85 -6.22 -16.68
C LYS A 145 -24.28 -6.65 -15.28
N TYR A 146 -23.43 -6.43 -14.27
CA TYR A 146 -23.63 -6.99 -12.93
C TYR A 146 -23.60 -5.91 -11.85
N GLU A 147 -24.72 -5.74 -11.14
CA GLU A 147 -24.89 -4.74 -10.07
C GLU A 147 -24.45 -5.24 -8.68
N LYS A 148 -23.96 -6.48 -8.57
CA LYS A 148 -23.44 -7.04 -7.32
C LYS A 148 -22.27 -7.95 -7.59
N ALA A 149 -21.36 -8.06 -6.63
CA ALA A 149 -20.24 -8.99 -6.71
C ALA A 149 -20.68 -10.41 -6.31
N PHE A 150 -20.26 -11.42 -7.08
CA PHE A 150 -20.53 -12.83 -6.84
C PHE A 150 -19.31 -13.69 -7.14
N LYS A 151 -19.26 -14.90 -6.57
CA LYS A 151 -18.18 -15.87 -6.86
C LYS A 151 -18.32 -16.33 -8.31
N HIS A 152 -17.22 -16.35 -9.04
CA HIS A 152 -17.18 -16.73 -10.46
C HIS A 152 -16.47 -18.08 -10.61
N SER A 153 -15.18 -18.10 -10.94
CA SER A 153 -14.39 -19.33 -11.04
C SER A 153 -13.74 -19.69 -9.69
N PRO A 154 -13.73 -20.96 -9.25
CA PRO A 154 -12.81 -21.39 -8.19
C PRO A 154 -11.35 -21.27 -8.66
N ILE A 155 -10.42 -21.08 -7.72
CA ILE A 155 -9.00 -20.89 -8.09
C ILE A 155 -8.44 -22.08 -8.87
N GLU A 156 -8.84 -23.30 -8.51
CA GLU A 156 -8.41 -24.55 -9.16
C GLU A 156 -8.76 -24.60 -10.67
N GLU A 157 -9.85 -23.94 -11.10
CA GLU A 157 -10.30 -23.94 -12.49
C GLU A 157 -9.24 -23.38 -13.45
N PHE A 158 -8.52 -22.35 -13.01
CA PHE A 158 -7.50 -21.68 -13.83
C PHE A 158 -6.08 -21.87 -13.29
N LEU A 159 -5.88 -22.70 -12.26
CA LEU A 159 -4.57 -22.97 -11.68
C LEU A 159 -3.73 -23.82 -12.62
N ASP A 160 -2.52 -23.34 -12.92
CA ASP A 160 -1.47 -24.07 -13.60
C ASP A 160 -0.29 -24.28 -12.64
N GLU A 161 0.11 -25.53 -12.46
CA GLU A 161 1.13 -25.91 -11.49
C GLU A 161 2.52 -25.39 -11.87
N ASP A 162 2.82 -25.30 -13.16
CA ASP A 162 4.12 -24.85 -13.67
C ASP A 162 4.27 -23.32 -13.59
N ARG A 163 3.15 -22.60 -13.48
CA ARG A 163 3.14 -21.14 -13.40
C ARG A 163 3.35 -20.65 -11.97
N PRO A 164 4.36 -19.80 -11.71
CA PRO A 164 4.72 -19.41 -10.35
C PRO A 164 3.73 -18.46 -9.65
N TYR A 165 2.83 -17.78 -10.38
CA TYR A 165 2.00 -16.71 -9.82
C TYR A 165 0.53 -16.80 -10.21
N LEU A 166 -0.33 -16.12 -9.45
CA LEU A 166 -1.76 -15.92 -9.75
C LEU A 166 -2.03 -14.45 -10.12
N TYR A 167 -2.84 -14.21 -11.16
CA TYR A 167 -3.27 -12.88 -11.57
C TYR A 167 -4.80 -12.79 -11.63
N LEU A 168 -5.38 -12.11 -10.66
CA LEU A 168 -6.82 -12.04 -10.45
C LEU A 168 -7.38 -10.79 -11.13
N TRP A 169 -8.35 -10.96 -12.01
CA TRP A 169 -8.92 -9.86 -12.80
C TRP A 169 -10.25 -9.33 -12.27
N ASP A 170 -10.67 -9.81 -11.11
CA ASP A 170 -11.86 -9.44 -10.37
C ASP A 170 -12.24 -7.96 -10.46
N ASP A 171 -13.52 -7.73 -10.80
CA ASP A 171 -14.06 -6.38 -11.03
C ASP A 171 -14.01 -5.50 -9.77
N ASN A 172 -14.37 -6.07 -8.61
CA ASN A 172 -14.26 -5.42 -7.31
C ASN A 172 -14.20 -6.47 -6.18
N PHE A 173 -13.00 -6.99 -5.92
CA PHE A 173 -12.77 -8.06 -4.96
C PHE A 173 -13.41 -7.83 -3.57
N PHE A 174 -13.26 -6.62 -3.00
CA PHE A 174 -13.79 -6.33 -1.66
C PHE A 174 -15.30 -6.09 -1.61
N ALA A 175 -15.98 -6.02 -2.76
CA ALA A 175 -17.43 -6.00 -2.83
C ALA A 175 -18.04 -7.40 -2.62
N TYR A 176 -17.28 -8.48 -2.84
CA TYR A 176 -17.75 -9.83 -2.56
C TYR A 176 -17.76 -10.10 -1.05
N PRO A 177 -18.91 -10.45 -0.42
CA PRO A 177 -18.99 -10.61 1.03
C PRO A 177 -18.09 -11.71 1.61
N HIS A 178 -17.76 -12.74 0.82
CA HIS A 178 -16.92 -13.85 1.24
C HIS A 178 -15.48 -13.76 0.69
N TRP A 179 -14.97 -12.55 0.47
CA TRP A 179 -13.61 -12.28 0.01
C TRP A 179 -12.51 -13.04 0.78
N GLU A 180 -12.69 -13.31 2.09
CA GLU A 180 -11.73 -14.11 2.87
C GLU A 180 -11.61 -15.54 2.38
N LYS A 181 -12.72 -16.18 1.98
CA LYS A 181 -12.69 -17.55 1.45
C LYS A 181 -11.86 -17.63 0.17
N ILE A 182 -11.93 -16.60 -0.66
CA ILE A 182 -11.10 -16.53 -1.87
C ILE A 182 -9.62 -16.37 -1.52
N LEU A 183 -9.27 -15.59 -0.49
CA LEU A 183 -7.88 -15.53 -0.01
C LEU A 183 -7.41 -16.87 0.54
N ASP A 184 -8.27 -17.60 1.23
CA ASP A 184 -7.96 -18.94 1.75
C ASP A 184 -7.73 -19.93 0.58
N GLU A 185 -8.55 -19.88 -0.48
CA GLU A 185 -8.35 -20.65 -1.72
C GLU A 185 -7.00 -20.30 -2.37
N ILE A 186 -6.70 -19.01 -2.56
CA ILE A 186 -5.42 -18.54 -3.12
C ILE A 186 -4.23 -19.02 -2.29
N GLU A 187 -4.27 -18.87 -0.97
CA GLU A 187 -3.16 -19.24 -0.08
C GLU A 187 -2.93 -20.75 -0.03
N SER A 188 -3.98 -21.56 -0.21
CA SER A 188 -3.86 -23.01 -0.29
C SER A 188 -2.99 -23.47 -1.47
N THR A 189 -2.88 -22.68 -2.53
CA THR A 189 -1.97 -22.94 -3.66
C THR A 189 -0.49 -22.70 -3.32
N GLY A 190 -0.19 -21.95 -2.25
CA GLY A 190 1.17 -21.49 -1.92
C GLY A 190 1.76 -20.45 -2.88
N LYS A 191 1.07 -20.09 -3.98
CA LYS A 191 1.58 -19.19 -5.02
C LYS A 191 1.35 -17.71 -4.65
N PRO A 192 2.31 -16.80 -4.90
CA PRO A 192 2.08 -15.37 -4.79
C PRO A 192 1.02 -14.89 -5.79
N PHE A 193 0.27 -13.85 -5.45
CA PHE A 193 -0.81 -13.35 -6.30
C PHE A 193 -0.87 -11.82 -6.38
N GLN A 194 -1.53 -11.29 -7.41
CA GLN A 194 -1.85 -9.87 -7.52
C GLN A 194 -3.23 -9.65 -8.17
N PHE A 195 -3.84 -8.49 -7.93
CA PHE A 195 -5.03 -8.05 -8.66
C PHE A 195 -4.66 -7.14 -9.83
N ARG A 196 -5.40 -7.26 -10.95
CA ARG A 196 -5.23 -6.39 -12.12
C ARG A 196 -5.82 -5.00 -11.91
N GLN A 197 -7.02 -4.94 -11.34
CA GLN A 197 -7.77 -3.71 -11.14
C GLN A 197 -7.34 -2.99 -9.86
N GLY A 198 -7.61 -1.69 -9.81
CA GLY A 198 -7.52 -0.92 -8.56
C GLY A 198 -8.53 -1.42 -7.53
N LEU A 199 -8.05 -1.82 -6.37
CA LEU A 199 -8.91 -2.27 -5.28
C LEU A 199 -9.73 -1.11 -4.69
N ASP A 200 -10.93 -1.42 -4.23
CA ASP A 200 -11.84 -0.41 -3.69
C ASP A 200 -11.53 -0.08 -2.23
N LEU A 201 -10.66 0.92 -2.02
CA LEU A 201 -10.25 1.36 -0.68
C LEU A 201 -11.42 1.85 0.18
N ARG A 202 -12.50 2.34 -0.43
CA ARG A 202 -13.69 2.84 0.29
C ARG A 202 -14.37 1.73 1.09
N LEU A 203 -14.22 0.47 0.68
CA LEU A 203 -14.73 -0.72 1.37
C LEU A 203 -13.79 -1.29 2.42
N MET A 204 -12.63 -0.66 2.65
CA MET A 204 -11.63 -1.14 3.59
C MET A 204 -12.11 -1.03 5.03
N THR A 205 -11.87 -2.09 5.79
CA THR A 205 -12.13 -2.19 7.23
C THR A 205 -10.86 -2.65 7.94
N ASP A 206 -10.80 -2.51 9.26
CA ASP A 206 -9.71 -3.04 10.08
C ASP A 206 -9.43 -4.53 9.82
N ARG A 207 -10.49 -5.34 9.70
CA ARG A 207 -10.41 -6.77 9.35
C ARG A 207 -9.78 -6.99 7.98
N LYS A 208 -10.26 -6.29 6.94
CA LYS A 208 -9.71 -6.37 5.58
C LYS A 208 -8.25 -5.94 5.54
N ALA A 209 -7.92 -4.80 6.15
CA ALA A 209 -6.56 -4.28 6.18
C ALA A 209 -5.59 -5.22 6.91
N LYS A 210 -6.00 -5.79 8.06
CA LYS A 210 -5.22 -6.79 8.79
C LYS A 210 -5.00 -8.05 7.95
N ARG A 211 -6.08 -8.65 7.45
CA ARG A 211 -6.01 -9.92 6.69
C ARG A 211 -5.19 -9.74 5.43
N PHE A 212 -5.45 -8.69 4.67
CA PHE A 212 -4.85 -8.48 3.35
C PHE A 212 -3.36 -8.14 3.40
N ASN A 213 -2.90 -7.38 4.41
CA ASN A 213 -1.46 -7.10 4.58
C ASN A 213 -0.62 -8.33 4.94
N ASN A 214 -1.25 -9.41 5.39
CA ASN A 214 -0.59 -10.65 5.79
C ASN A 214 -0.67 -11.75 4.70
N THR A 215 -1.07 -11.39 3.48
CA THR A 215 -1.14 -12.31 2.34
C THR A 215 0.19 -12.35 1.56
N ASN A 216 0.41 -13.40 0.76
CA ASN A 216 1.55 -13.49 -0.18
C ASN A 216 1.34 -12.63 -1.44
N TYR A 217 1.10 -11.33 -1.24
CA TYR A 217 0.79 -10.41 -2.33
C TYR A 217 2.04 -10.02 -3.12
N ARG A 218 1.99 -10.20 -4.44
CA ARG A 218 3.02 -9.83 -5.40
C ARG A 218 2.83 -8.38 -5.85
N GLY A 219 3.92 -7.62 -5.85
CA GLY A 219 3.91 -6.21 -6.28
C GLY A 219 3.31 -5.25 -5.26
N ASP A 220 2.76 -4.14 -5.76
CA ASP A 220 2.19 -3.08 -4.95
C ASP A 220 0.67 -3.26 -4.78
N PHE A 221 0.16 -2.97 -3.58
CA PHE A 221 -1.26 -2.77 -3.38
C PHE A 221 -1.67 -1.45 -4.05
N ILE A 222 -2.50 -1.52 -5.08
CA ILE A 222 -3.01 -0.34 -5.78
C ILE A 222 -4.51 -0.25 -5.56
N PHE A 223 -4.96 0.89 -5.07
CA PHE A 223 -6.37 1.21 -4.88
C PHE A 223 -6.88 2.22 -5.91
N ALA A 224 -8.17 2.56 -5.91
CA ALA A 224 -8.74 3.55 -6.82
C ALA A 224 -9.15 4.85 -6.11
N PHE A 225 -8.80 6.00 -6.68
CA PHE A 225 -9.24 7.35 -6.29
C PHE A 225 -9.72 8.15 -7.51
N ASP A 226 -10.75 7.63 -8.17
CA ASP A 226 -11.19 8.12 -9.48
C ASP A 226 -11.94 9.46 -9.43
N HIS A 227 -12.59 9.80 -8.32
CA HIS A 227 -13.39 11.02 -8.19
C HIS A 227 -13.02 11.84 -6.96
N LEU A 228 -12.87 13.16 -7.11
CA LEU A 228 -12.56 14.06 -5.99
C LEU A 228 -13.65 14.09 -4.91
N LYS A 229 -14.92 13.85 -5.27
CA LYS A 229 -16.03 13.76 -4.30
C LYS A 229 -15.83 12.68 -3.24
N ASP A 230 -15.02 11.66 -3.52
CA ASP A 230 -14.74 10.57 -2.58
C ASP A 230 -13.63 10.93 -1.57
N LYS A 231 -13.06 12.14 -1.64
CA LYS A 231 -11.86 12.55 -0.88
C LYS A 231 -11.92 12.24 0.62
N ASP A 232 -13.04 12.55 1.28
CA ASP A 232 -13.12 12.42 2.74
C ASP A 232 -13.09 10.95 3.15
N THR A 233 -13.78 10.10 2.39
CA THR A 233 -13.76 8.65 2.59
C THR A 233 -12.38 8.08 2.27
N ILE A 234 -11.76 8.50 1.15
CA ILE A 234 -10.42 8.04 0.78
C ILE A 234 -9.39 8.41 1.84
N ILE A 235 -9.41 9.65 2.34
CA ILE A 235 -8.55 10.11 3.43
C ILE A 235 -8.73 9.22 4.67
N GLU A 236 -9.97 9.01 5.11
CA GLU A 236 -10.27 8.14 6.26
C GLU A 236 -9.69 6.72 6.06
N LYS A 237 -9.90 6.13 4.87
CA LYS A 237 -9.49 4.76 4.58
C LYS A 237 -7.99 4.60 4.31
N ILE A 238 -7.30 5.62 3.80
CA ILE A 238 -5.83 5.67 3.72
C ILE A 238 -5.25 5.63 5.14
N GLN A 239 -5.78 6.46 6.04
CA GLN A 239 -5.31 6.48 7.43
C GLN A 239 -5.54 5.12 8.10
N LEU A 240 -6.72 4.51 7.90
CA LEU A 240 -7.00 3.14 8.36
C LEU A 240 -6.00 2.13 7.80
N TRP A 241 -5.76 2.13 6.50
CA TRP A 241 -4.83 1.20 5.84
C TRP A 241 -3.42 1.27 6.43
N LYS A 242 -2.90 2.48 6.66
CA LYS A 242 -1.54 2.66 7.18
C LYS A 242 -1.36 2.20 8.63
N ARG A 243 -2.43 2.00 9.39
CA ARG A 243 -2.35 1.35 10.70
C ARG A 243 -1.86 -0.09 10.60
N TYR A 244 -2.11 -0.74 9.47
CA TYR A 244 -1.78 -2.14 9.21
C TYR A 244 -0.61 -2.31 8.23
N SER A 245 -0.37 -1.33 7.36
CA SER A 245 0.64 -1.43 6.30
C SER A 245 1.75 -0.39 6.43
N ASN A 246 2.99 -0.87 6.40
CA ASN A 246 4.17 -0.02 6.21
C ASN A 246 4.52 0.15 4.72
N LYS A 247 3.84 -0.57 3.82
CA LYS A 247 4.02 -0.41 2.38
C LYS A 247 3.39 0.91 1.95
N ILE A 248 3.98 1.53 0.94
CA ILE A 248 3.46 2.76 0.37
C ILE A 248 2.13 2.45 -0.32
N CYS A 249 1.08 3.16 0.08
CA CYS A 249 -0.23 3.06 -0.53
C CYS A 249 -0.19 3.74 -1.91
N LYS A 250 -0.48 2.99 -2.98
CA LYS A 250 -0.59 3.52 -4.34
C LYS A 250 -2.06 3.62 -4.72
N LEU A 251 -2.44 4.68 -5.44
CA LEU A 251 -3.81 4.84 -5.92
C LEU A 251 -3.83 5.24 -7.39
N TYR A 252 -4.64 4.56 -8.18
CA TYR A 252 -5.00 5.03 -9.51
C TYR A 252 -5.79 6.33 -9.40
N VAL A 253 -5.42 7.29 -10.25
CA VAL A 253 -6.08 8.59 -10.38
C VAL A 253 -6.44 8.76 -11.84
N LEU A 254 -7.72 8.55 -12.16
CA LEU A 254 -8.25 8.73 -13.52
C LEU A 254 -8.40 10.22 -13.85
N CYS A 255 -7.88 10.65 -15.00
CA CYS A 255 -8.01 12.00 -15.53
C CYS A 255 -8.48 12.00 -16.99
N GLY A 256 -9.02 13.12 -17.44
CA GLY A 256 -9.52 13.30 -18.80
C GLY A 256 -10.79 12.52 -19.10
N PHE A 257 -11.59 12.14 -18.09
CA PHE A 257 -12.85 11.42 -18.26
C PHE A 257 -14.07 12.34 -18.14
N GLU A 258 -14.26 12.99 -16.98
CA GLU A 258 -15.46 13.83 -16.73
C GLU A 258 -15.44 15.11 -17.57
N SER A 259 -14.26 15.71 -17.74
CA SER A 259 -13.98 16.78 -18.69
C SER A 259 -12.54 16.68 -19.19
N GLN A 260 -12.20 17.49 -20.20
CA GLN A 260 -10.88 17.53 -20.83
C GLN A 260 -10.30 18.96 -20.80
N ASP A 261 -10.68 19.74 -19.80
CA ASP A 261 -10.34 21.15 -19.62
C ASP A 261 -9.44 21.37 -18.38
N GLU A 262 -9.24 22.63 -18.00
CA GLU A 262 -8.44 23.00 -16.83
C GLU A 262 -9.02 22.50 -15.50
N LYS A 263 -10.34 22.28 -15.43
CA LYS A 263 -11.01 21.81 -14.21
C LYS A 263 -10.66 20.37 -13.92
N ASP A 264 -10.58 19.50 -14.93
CA ASP A 264 -10.10 18.12 -14.72
C ASP A 264 -8.61 18.09 -14.31
N ILE A 265 -7.79 18.98 -14.88
CA ILE A 265 -6.38 19.13 -14.50
C ILE A 265 -6.25 19.60 -13.04
N GLU A 266 -7.00 20.64 -12.63
CA GLU A 266 -7.05 21.09 -11.25
C GLU A 266 -7.52 19.97 -10.31
N ASN A 267 -8.61 19.27 -10.65
CA ASN A 267 -9.11 18.14 -9.88
C ASN A 267 -8.09 17.01 -9.76
N THR A 268 -7.28 16.80 -10.80
CA THR A 268 -6.17 15.83 -10.79
C THR A 268 -5.06 16.27 -9.85
N PHE A 269 -4.65 17.54 -9.89
CA PHE A 269 -3.67 18.10 -8.95
C PHE A 269 -4.16 18.08 -7.49
N GLU A 270 -5.43 18.38 -7.24
CA GLU A 270 -5.99 18.32 -5.88
C GLU A 270 -5.95 16.89 -5.32
N ARG A 271 -6.27 15.88 -6.14
CA ARG A 271 -6.12 14.47 -5.75
C ARG A 271 -4.66 14.11 -5.52
N ILE A 272 -3.74 14.57 -6.37
CA ILE A 272 -2.29 14.39 -6.17
C ILE A 272 -1.85 14.99 -4.83
N LYS A 273 -2.23 16.24 -4.53
CA LYS A 273 -1.92 16.93 -3.28
C LYS A 273 -2.41 16.14 -2.06
N ILE A 274 -3.67 15.69 -2.08
CA ILE A 274 -4.22 14.84 -1.01
C ILE A 274 -3.35 13.59 -0.84
N LEU A 275 -2.97 12.91 -1.92
CA LEU A 275 -2.11 11.73 -1.84
C LEU A 275 -0.71 12.05 -1.29
N MET A 276 -0.10 13.18 -1.68
CA MET A 276 1.16 13.66 -1.10
C MET A 276 1.04 13.87 0.41
N GLN A 277 0.00 14.57 0.86
CA GLN A 277 -0.25 14.86 2.27
C GLN A 277 -0.31 13.60 3.12
N TYR A 278 -0.91 12.53 2.60
CA TYR A 278 -0.95 11.26 3.31
C TYR A 278 0.16 10.29 2.87
N GLY A 279 1.26 10.76 2.29
CA GLY A 279 2.42 9.92 1.95
C GLY A 279 2.07 8.73 1.05
N CYS A 280 1.18 8.93 0.08
CA CYS A 280 0.71 7.97 -0.90
C CYS A 280 1.21 8.33 -2.30
N MET A 281 1.17 7.37 -3.23
CA MET A 281 1.63 7.56 -4.60
C MET A 281 0.45 7.53 -5.58
N PRO A 282 0.26 8.57 -6.41
CA PRO A 282 -0.64 8.50 -7.55
C PRO A 282 -0.05 7.58 -8.63
N TYR A 283 -0.94 6.88 -9.33
CA TYR A 283 -0.70 6.37 -10.66
C TYR A 283 -1.73 7.00 -11.58
N ILE A 284 -1.30 7.98 -12.37
CA ILE A 284 -2.18 8.72 -13.29
C ILE A 284 -2.59 7.79 -14.42
N MET A 285 -3.90 7.57 -14.52
CA MET A 285 -4.54 6.89 -15.62
C MET A 285 -5.23 7.93 -16.50
N ARG A 286 -4.88 7.96 -17.78
CA ARG A 286 -5.45 8.91 -18.73
C ARG A 286 -6.57 8.21 -19.47
N TYR A 287 -7.79 8.70 -19.33
CA TYR A 287 -8.90 8.25 -20.16
C TYR A 287 -8.73 8.76 -21.59
N GLU A 288 -9.00 7.94 -22.59
CA GLU A 288 -8.62 8.15 -24.00
C GLU A 288 -8.99 9.54 -24.56
N ASP A 289 -10.11 10.11 -24.11
CA ASP A 289 -10.57 11.44 -24.51
C ASP A 289 -9.60 12.58 -24.15
N TYR A 290 -8.63 12.36 -23.26
CA TYR A 290 -7.55 13.33 -22.99
C TYR A 290 -6.85 13.80 -24.28
N LYS A 291 -6.82 12.97 -25.33
CA LYS A 291 -6.25 13.30 -26.65
C LYS A 291 -6.99 14.43 -27.35
N LYS A 292 -8.27 14.67 -27.04
CA LYS A 292 -9.12 15.75 -27.57
C LYS A 292 -8.88 17.09 -26.87
N SER A 293 -8.20 17.08 -25.71
CA SER A 293 -7.92 18.29 -24.93
C SER A 293 -6.89 19.19 -25.63
N LYS A 294 -7.10 20.52 -25.57
CA LYS A 294 -6.01 21.50 -25.85
C LYS A 294 -4.82 21.33 -24.91
N TYR A 295 -5.05 20.75 -23.73
CA TYR A 295 -4.04 20.45 -22.70
C TYR A 295 -3.58 18.99 -22.71
N LYS A 296 -3.71 18.27 -23.84
CA LYS A 296 -3.22 16.88 -24.01
C LYS A 296 -1.82 16.67 -23.43
N SER A 297 -0.90 17.61 -23.67
CA SER A 297 0.48 17.53 -23.16
C SER A 297 0.53 17.56 -21.63
N MET A 298 -0.33 18.33 -20.96
CA MET A 298 -0.37 18.38 -19.49
C MET A 298 -0.68 17.01 -18.89
N TYR A 299 -1.70 16.32 -19.40
CA TYR A 299 -2.02 14.95 -18.98
C TYR A 299 -0.85 13.97 -19.18
N ILE A 300 -0.11 14.11 -20.28
CA ILE A 300 1.09 13.30 -20.55
C ILE A 300 2.17 13.56 -19.51
N GLU A 301 2.48 14.83 -19.25
CA GLU A 301 3.55 15.20 -18.33
C GLU A 301 3.20 14.87 -16.87
N LEU A 302 1.94 15.01 -16.46
CA LEU A 302 1.45 14.53 -15.16
C LEU A 302 1.71 13.03 -14.97
N ALA A 303 1.39 12.21 -15.97
CA ALA A 303 1.65 10.78 -15.91
C ALA A 303 3.16 10.46 -15.89
N ARG A 304 3.97 11.18 -16.67
CA ARG A 304 5.44 11.01 -16.67
C ARG A 304 6.07 11.36 -15.32
N TRP A 305 5.57 12.41 -14.66
CA TRP A 305 6.02 12.84 -13.34
C TRP A 305 5.56 11.88 -12.22
N CYS A 306 4.26 11.59 -12.15
CA CYS A 306 3.66 10.83 -11.06
C CYS A 306 3.95 9.32 -11.10
N ASN A 307 3.93 8.71 -12.29
CA ASN A 307 4.04 7.24 -12.42
C ASN A 307 5.48 6.75 -12.21
N GLN A 308 6.43 7.66 -11.97
CA GLN A 308 7.82 7.36 -11.64
C GLN A 308 8.13 7.79 -10.20
N PRO A 309 8.23 6.86 -9.23
CA PRO A 309 8.39 7.21 -7.82
C PRO A 309 9.61 8.09 -7.50
N GLN A 310 10.68 7.99 -8.29
CA GLN A 310 11.88 8.79 -8.11
C GLN A 310 11.68 10.28 -8.44
N PHE A 311 10.77 10.61 -9.36
CA PHE A 311 10.46 11.99 -9.72
C PHE A 311 9.46 12.56 -8.73
N TYR A 312 8.31 11.92 -8.60
CA TYR A 312 7.24 12.36 -7.71
C TYR A 312 7.70 12.63 -6.27
N LYS A 313 8.55 11.77 -5.69
CA LYS A 313 9.01 11.96 -4.30
C LYS A 313 10.06 13.04 -4.12
N LYS A 314 10.82 13.38 -5.16
CA LYS A 314 12.02 14.23 -5.06
C LYS A 314 11.88 15.59 -5.73
N LYS A 315 10.84 15.78 -6.54
CA LYS A 315 10.66 16.96 -7.38
C LYS A 315 9.21 17.40 -7.35
N SER A 316 9.00 18.70 -7.22
CA SER A 316 7.72 19.31 -7.62
C SER A 316 7.48 19.10 -9.12
N PHE A 317 6.26 19.39 -9.59
CA PHE A 317 5.97 19.34 -11.03
C PHE A 317 6.85 20.33 -11.80
N ARG A 318 7.06 21.53 -11.23
CA ARG A 318 7.96 22.54 -11.80
C ARG A 318 9.39 22.05 -11.91
N GLU A 319 9.96 21.55 -10.82
CA GLU A 319 11.33 21.02 -10.80
C GLU A 319 11.51 19.83 -11.75
N PHE A 320 10.46 19.02 -11.96
CA PHE A 320 10.45 17.97 -12.96
C PHE A 320 10.54 18.54 -14.38
N CYS A 321 9.73 19.53 -14.72
CA CYS A 321 9.71 20.19 -16.02
C CYS A 321 11.03 20.93 -16.32
N GLU A 322 11.55 21.68 -15.36
CA GLU A 322 12.84 22.37 -15.45
C GLU A 322 14.00 21.39 -15.60
N ALA A 323 14.03 20.30 -14.83
CA ALA A 323 15.05 19.27 -14.99
C ALA A 323 15.02 18.66 -16.40
N ASN A 324 13.84 18.38 -16.97
CA ASN A 324 13.72 17.90 -18.35
C ASN A 324 14.27 18.92 -19.36
N GLN A 325 14.12 20.23 -19.12
CA GLN A 325 14.73 21.26 -19.95
C GLN A 325 16.26 21.26 -19.83
N MET A 326 16.80 21.18 -18.61
CA MET A 326 18.25 21.15 -18.37
C MET A 326 18.93 19.95 -19.03
N TYR A 327 18.27 18.79 -19.06
CA TYR A 327 18.81 17.58 -19.71
C TYR A 327 18.74 17.61 -21.25
N LYS A 328 17.99 18.53 -21.84
CA LYS A 328 17.92 18.66 -23.30
C LYS A 328 19.25 19.19 -23.84
N LYS A 329 19.82 18.54 -24.86
CA LYS A 329 21.14 18.93 -25.41
C LYS A 329 21.12 20.33 -26.04
N ASP A 330 20.08 20.60 -26.85
CA ASP A 330 19.87 21.91 -27.45
C ASP A 330 19.05 22.80 -26.51
N GLN A 331 19.62 23.89 -26.04
CA GLN A 331 18.94 24.83 -25.14
C GLN A 331 18.21 25.97 -25.87
N SER A 332 18.33 26.07 -27.21
CA SER A 332 17.65 27.12 -27.99
C SER A 332 16.13 26.94 -28.08
N THR A 333 15.65 25.71 -27.87
CA THR A 333 14.22 25.38 -27.91
C THR A 333 13.75 24.72 -26.61
N LYS A 334 12.50 24.97 -26.23
CA LYS A 334 11.88 24.40 -25.02
C LYS A 334 11.51 22.92 -25.24
N CYS A 335 11.78 22.06 -24.26
CA CYS A 335 11.32 20.68 -24.26
C CYS A 335 9.79 20.61 -24.00
N SER A 336 9.16 19.48 -24.35
CA SER A 336 7.71 19.30 -24.21
C SER A 336 7.21 19.59 -22.79
N ALA A 337 7.89 19.06 -21.77
CA ALA A 337 7.51 19.23 -20.37
C ALA A 337 7.55 20.70 -19.94
N TYR A 338 8.67 21.38 -20.22
CA TYR A 338 8.86 22.77 -19.82
C TYR A 338 7.93 23.74 -20.57
N ARG A 339 7.73 23.53 -21.88
CA ARG A 339 6.74 24.31 -22.64
C ARG A 339 5.32 24.10 -22.09
N THR A 340 4.91 22.85 -21.87
CA THR A 340 3.59 22.50 -21.33
C THR A 340 3.31 23.19 -20.00
N MET A 341 4.31 23.23 -19.11
CA MET A 341 4.22 23.91 -17.82
C MET A 341 4.03 25.43 -18.01
N LEU A 342 4.88 26.08 -18.80
CA LEU A 342 4.81 27.53 -19.02
C LEU A 342 3.51 27.96 -19.71
N ASP A 343 3.07 27.20 -20.73
CA ASP A 343 1.84 27.50 -21.46
C ASP A 343 0.62 27.41 -20.53
N PHE A 344 0.54 26.34 -19.71
CA PHE A 344 -0.56 26.18 -18.75
C PHE A 344 -0.52 27.22 -17.62
N GLU A 345 0.66 27.56 -17.12
CA GLU A 345 0.83 28.61 -16.10
C GLU A 345 0.49 30.00 -16.64
N THR A 346 0.73 30.26 -17.92
CA THR A 346 0.30 31.50 -18.59
C THR A 346 -1.23 31.58 -18.67
N ASP A 347 -1.88 30.47 -19.02
CA ASP A 347 -3.34 30.39 -19.12
C ASP A 347 -4.02 30.44 -17.74
N PHE A 348 -3.44 29.78 -16.72
CA PHE A 348 -4.02 29.62 -15.38
C PHE A 348 -2.99 29.82 -14.26
N PRO A 349 -2.53 31.06 -14.03
CA PRO A 349 -1.51 31.35 -13.04
C PRO A 349 -1.92 30.95 -11.62
N ASP A 350 -3.20 31.08 -11.26
CA ASP A 350 -3.71 30.72 -9.93
C ASP A 350 -3.62 29.21 -9.65
N ILE A 351 -3.90 28.37 -10.67
CA ILE A 351 -3.77 26.91 -10.56
C ILE A 351 -2.29 26.55 -10.44
N ALA A 352 -1.43 27.13 -11.29
CA ALA A 352 0.01 26.87 -11.24
C ALA A 352 0.62 27.24 -9.88
N ALA A 353 0.32 28.44 -9.38
CA ALA A 353 0.79 28.91 -8.07
C ALA A 353 0.34 28.00 -6.92
N LYS A 354 -0.83 27.38 -7.04
CA LYS A 354 -1.37 26.47 -6.02
C LYS A 354 -0.71 25.09 -6.02
N TYR A 355 -0.27 24.56 -7.17
CA TYR A 355 0.09 23.14 -7.29
C TYR A 355 1.47 22.83 -7.86
N PHE A 356 2.05 23.67 -8.72
CA PHE A 356 3.26 23.29 -9.48
C PHE A 356 4.50 23.09 -8.61
N ASP A 357 4.53 23.77 -7.47
CA ASP A 357 5.66 23.81 -6.54
C ASP A 357 5.48 22.89 -5.32
N LEU A 358 4.38 22.14 -5.25
CA LEU A 358 4.15 21.16 -4.18
C LEU A 358 5.21 20.06 -4.22
N LYS A 359 5.81 19.77 -3.06
CA LYS A 359 6.76 18.66 -2.88
C LYS A 359 6.23 17.61 -1.93
N PHE A 360 6.43 16.35 -2.31
CA PHE A 360 5.98 15.21 -1.51
C PHE A 360 6.46 15.25 -0.06
N GLU A 361 7.73 15.58 0.18
CA GLU A 361 8.31 15.60 1.53
C GLU A 361 7.76 16.74 2.41
N ASP A 362 7.44 17.88 1.79
CA ASP A 362 6.92 19.06 2.49
C ASP A 362 5.43 18.90 2.84
N GLU A 363 4.67 18.29 1.93
CA GLU A 363 3.23 18.05 2.10
C GLU A 363 2.94 16.90 3.05
N ASN A 364 3.75 15.83 3.03
CA ASN A 364 3.48 14.61 3.78
C ASN A 364 3.44 14.86 5.30
N ILE A 365 2.25 14.69 5.88
CA ILE A 365 1.98 14.94 7.31
C ILE A 365 2.65 13.89 8.22
N TYR A 366 3.08 12.76 7.66
CA TYR A 366 3.76 11.68 8.39
C TYR A 366 5.28 11.84 8.32
N ILE A 367 5.77 12.95 8.89
CA ILE A 367 7.21 13.25 8.98
C ILE A 367 7.98 12.11 9.67
N LYS A 368 7.36 11.55 10.70
CA LYS A 368 7.80 10.33 11.38
C LYS A 368 6.91 9.19 10.90
N GLN A 369 7.44 8.35 10.00
CA GLN A 369 6.75 7.14 9.58
C GLN A 369 6.52 6.28 10.83
N TYR A 370 5.41 5.54 10.88
CA TYR A 370 5.02 4.73 12.03
C TYR A 370 6.21 3.89 12.56
N GLY A 371 6.77 4.37 13.67
CA GLY A 371 8.05 3.93 14.19
C GLY A 371 8.00 2.50 14.71
N TYR A 372 9.16 1.87 14.78
CA TYR A 372 9.30 0.54 15.34
C TYR A 372 8.70 0.45 16.75
N GLY A 373 8.01 -0.65 17.07
CA GLY A 373 7.43 -0.89 18.40
C GLY A 373 6.22 -0.03 18.76
N ARG A 374 5.91 0.99 17.96
CA ARG A 374 4.77 1.90 18.09
C ARG A 374 3.80 1.72 16.91
N LYS A 375 3.49 0.47 16.55
CA LYS A 375 2.52 0.19 15.49
C LYS A 375 1.15 0.73 15.93
N TYR A 376 0.67 1.76 15.25
CA TYR A 376 -0.64 2.39 15.47
C TYR A 376 -1.81 1.56 14.97
N LYS A 377 -1.62 0.26 14.78
CA LYS A 377 -2.65 -0.71 14.41
C LYS A 377 -3.92 -0.53 15.24
N ASN A 378 -3.73 -0.22 16.53
CA ASN A 378 -4.79 -0.14 17.52
C ASN A 378 -5.27 1.29 17.78
N LYS A 379 -4.54 2.29 17.28
CA LYS A 379 -4.90 3.69 17.50
C LYS A 379 -6.08 4.06 16.60
N PRO A 380 -7.21 4.57 17.14
CA PRO A 380 -8.25 5.13 16.31
C PRO A 380 -7.79 6.38 15.55
N LEU A 381 -8.57 6.76 14.54
CA LEU A 381 -8.45 8.09 13.94
C LEU A 381 -8.82 9.16 14.98
N CYS A 382 -8.33 10.40 14.87
CA CYS A 382 -8.61 11.47 15.84
C CYS A 382 -10.12 11.65 16.10
N LYS A 383 -10.94 11.65 15.05
CA LYS A 383 -12.41 11.65 15.14
C LYS A 383 -12.97 10.49 15.98
N GLY A 384 -12.37 9.30 15.85
CA GLY A 384 -12.72 8.13 16.66
C GLY A 384 -12.33 8.31 18.13
N CYS A 385 -11.15 8.86 18.41
CA CYS A 385 -10.73 9.20 19.77
C CYS A 385 -11.75 10.13 20.43
N LYS A 386 -12.13 11.23 19.75
CA LYS A 386 -13.13 12.20 20.23
C LYS A 386 -14.50 11.57 20.47
N LYS A 387 -15.00 10.75 19.53
CA LYS A 387 -16.28 10.06 19.68
C LYS A 387 -16.32 9.14 20.91
N SER A 388 -15.18 8.55 21.26
CA SER A 388 -15.06 7.67 22.42
C SER A 388 -14.60 8.37 23.70
N GLU A 389 -14.42 9.70 23.66
CA GLU A 389 -13.83 10.52 24.74
C GLU A 389 -12.43 10.08 25.22
N ASN A 390 -11.76 9.22 24.43
CA ASN A 390 -10.44 8.69 24.72
C ASN A 390 -9.35 9.47 23.95
N PHE A 391 -9.21 10.77 24.23
CA PHE A 391 -8.21 11.65 23.61
C PHE A 391 -7.46 12.47 24.66
N TRP A 392 -6.28 12.98 24.29
CA TRP A 392 -5.32 13.56 25.26
C TRP A 392 -5.90 14.71 26.08
N ASP A 393 -6.57 15.66 25.44
CA ASP A 393 -7.08 16.86 26.13
C ASP A 393 -8.09 16.49 27.23
N GLU A 394 -9.00 15.54 26.97
CA GLU A 394 -9.98 15.08 27.97
C GLU A 394 -9.32 14.25 29.07
N ILE A 395 -8.40 13.36 28.71
CA ILE A 395 -7.64 12.54 29.68
C ILE A 395 -6.86 13.43 30.66
N ILE A 396 -6.22 14.48 30.16
CA ILE A 396 -5.44 15.43 30.97
C ILE A 396 -6.36 16.32 31.79
N LYS A 397 -7.44 16.84 31.20
CA LYS A 397 -8.43 17.67 31.91
C LYS A 397 -9.07 16.92 33.08
N SER A 398 -9.29 15.62 32.92
CA SER A 398 -9.87 14.73 33.93
C SER A 398 -8.82 14.13 34.90
N LYS A 399 -7.62 14.72 35.00
CA LYS A 399 -6.57 14.30 35.95
C LYS A 399 -7.12 14.20 37.38
N GLY A 400 -6.80 13.10 38.07
CA GLY A 400 -7.31 12.80 39.41
C GLY A 400 -8.57 11.92 39.43
N ASN A 401 -9.29 11.81 38.32
CA ASN A 401 -10.40 10.86 38.21
C ASN A 401 -9.88 9.42 38.02
N LYS A 402 -10.01 8.59 39.06
CA LYS A 402 -9.53 7.20 39.07
C LYS A 402 -10.07 6.33 37.91
N HIS A 403 -11.29 6.61 37.42
CA HIS A 403 -11.85 5.85 36.30
C HIS A 403 -11.11 6.19 34.99
N VAL A 404 -10.91 7.48 34.73
CA VAL A 404 -10.19 7.99 33.54
C VAL A 404 -8.73 7.54 33.56
N GLU A 405 -8.05 7.62 34.71
CA GLU A 405 -6.67 7.17 34.84
C GLU A 405 -6.49 5.68 34.52
N LYS A 406 -7.38 4.82 35.05
CA LYS A 406 -7.38 3.38 34.74
C LYS A 406 -7.63 3.13 33.27
N LYS A 407 -8.57 3.87 32.66
CA LYS A 407 -8.84 3.77 31.23
C LYS A 407 -7.64 4.20 30.39
N PHE A 408 -6.98 5.30 30.76
CA PHE A 408 -5.74 5.75 30.13
C PHE A 408 -4.64 4.68 30.20
N ILE A 409 -4.43 4.05 31.35
CA ILE A 409 -3.45 2.95 31.50
C ILE A 409 -3.73 1.84 30.48
N GLN A 410 -4.99 1.43 30.33
CA GLN A 410 -5.38 0.44 29.32
C GLN A 410 -5.09 0.93 27.90
N LEU A 411 -5.53 2.15 27.54
CA LEU A 411 -5.30 2.73 26.21
C LEU A 411 -3.81 2.81 25.86
N TYR A 412 -2.99 3.27 26.80
CA TYR A 412 -1.55 3.50 26.60
C TYR A 412 -0.79 2.19 26.38
N PHE A 413 -1.00 1.20 27.24
CA PHE A 413 -0.32 -0.10 27.13
C PHE A 413 -0.91 -0.98 26.01
N ASN A 414 -2.15 -0.74 25.58
CA ASN A 414 -2.72 -1.36 24.38
C ASN A 414 -2.31 -0.65 23.07
N LYS A 415 -1.56 0.46 23.14
CA LYS A 415 -1.17 1.28 21.98
C LYS A 415 -2.39 1.82 21.21
N GLU A 416 -3.49 2.05 21.91
CA GLU A 416 -4.70 2.70 21.41
C GLU A 416 -4.60 4.24 21.48
N ILE A 417 -3.66 4.75 22.28
CA ILE A 417 -3.27 6.15 22.34
C ILE A 417 -1.74 6.29 22.42
N ASP A 418 -1.19 7.35 21.87
CA ASP A 418 0.26 7.52 21.76
C ASP A 418 0.64 9.00 21.52
N VAL A 419 1.72 9.47 22.14
CA VAL A 419 2.14 10.89 22.10
C VAL A 419 2.52 11.33 20.69
N LEU A 420 3.16 10.46 19.91
CA LEU A 420 3.68 10.81 18.59
C LEU A 420 2.54 11.16 17.61
N CYS A 421 1.27 10.85 17.91
CA CYS A 421 0.18 11.32 17.09
C CYS A 421 -0.05 12.84 17.11
N THR A 422 0.41 13.55 18.14
CA THR A 422 0.27 15.01 18.23
C THR A 422 1.26 15.75 17.34
N HIS A 423 2.25 15.04 16.79
CA HIS A 423 3.21 15.60 15.81
C HIS A 423 2.66 15.63 14.39
N TYR A 424 1.52 14.98 14.12
CA TYR A 424 0.92 15.01 12.79
C TYR A 424 0.17 16.33 12.58
N LYS A 425 0.32 16.92 11.40
CA LYS A 425 -0.35 18.19 11.03
C LYS A 425 -1.88 18.12 11.15
N ASN A 426 -2.46 16.93 11.07
CA ASN A 426 -3.90 16.69 11.23
C ASN A 426 -4.31 16.21 12.64
N SER A 427 -3.43 16.34 13.64
CA SER A 427 -3.80 16.11 15.03
C SER A 427 -4.88 17.10 15.46
N GLU A 428 -5.88 16.60 16.19
CA GLU A 428 -6.98 17.42 16.71
C GLU A 428 -6.86 17.70 18.22
N CYS A 429 -5.88 17.11 18.91
CA CYS A 429 -5.59 17.38 20.32
C CYS A 429 -4.75 18.66 20.44
N ILE A 430 -5.04 19.47 21.45
CA ILE A 430 -4.38 20.74 21.73
C ILE A 430 -3.22 20.56 22.73
N SER A 431 -3.32 19.57 23.62
CA SER A 431 -2.28 19.29 24.62
C SER A 431 -0.92 19.05 23.96
N THR A 432 0.11 19.70 24.51
CA THR A 432 1.47 19.64 23.99
C THR A 432 2.11 18.27 24.28
N PRO A 433 3.09 17.83 23.46
CA PRO A 433 3.83 16.60 23.73
C PRO A 433 4.45 16.54 25.13
N ASP A 434 4.95 17.67 25.65
CA ASP A 434 5.57 17.75 26.98
C ASP A 434 4.55 17.60 28.12
N GLU A 435 3.36 18.19 27.99
CA GLU A 435 2.26 18.01 28.96
C GLU A 435 1.80 16.55 28.99
N ILE A 436 1.66 15.94 27.82
CA ILE A 436 1.27 14.54 27.70
C ILE A 436 2.35 13.63 28.30
N ALA A 437 3.62 13.86 27.99
CA ALA A 437 4.74 13.07 28.54
C ALA A 437 4.79 13.16 30.07
N LYS A 438 4.61 14.37 30.63
CA LYS A 438 4.52 14.57 32.09
C LYS A 438 3.32 13.83 32.69
N TYR A 439 2.15 13.88 32.05
CA TYR A 439 0.97 13.15 32.50
C TYR A 439 1.22 11.62 32.53
N ILE A 440 1.83 11.06 31.48
CA ILE A 440 2.19 9.63 31.44
C ILE A 440 3.07 9.29 32.64
N ILE A 441 4.11 10.08 32.89
CA ILE A 441 5.03 9.86 34.02
C ILE A 441 4.32 9.96 35.36
N ASP A 442 3.49 10.98 35.58
CA ASP A 442 2.72 11.16 36.81
C ASP A 442 1.87 9.93 37.12
N ILE A 443 1.16 9.41 36.11
CA ILE A 443 0.33 8.20 36.26
C ILE A 443 1.20 6.97 36.52
N LEU A 444 2.29 6.78 35.76
CA LEU A 444 3.16 5.63 35.94
C LEU A 444 3.91 5.67 37.28
N LEU A 445 4.21 6.83 37.86
CA LEU A 445 4.76 6.94 39.21
C LEU A 445 3.70 6.66 40.29
N LYS A 446 2.47 7.14 40.08
CA LYS A 446 1.35 6.99 41.02
C LYS A 446 0.94 5.54 41.29
N TYR A 447 0.91 4.70 40.25
CA TYR A 447 0.46 3.30 40.37
C TYR A 447 1.64 2.33 40.49
N SER A 448 1.55 1.37 41.39
CA SER A 448 2.54 0.29 41.50
C SER A 448 2.47 -0.65 40.29
N THR A 449 3.55 -1.40 40.02
CA THR A 449 3.57 -2.39 38.93
C THR A 449 2.46 -3.44 39.09
N GLU A 450 2.13 -3.82 40.33
CA GLU A 450 1.05 -4.75 40.65
C GLU A 450 -0.33 -4.16 40.30
N GLU A 451 -0.54 -2.89 40.62
CA GLU A 451 -1.78 -2.19 40.28
C GLU A 451 -1.94 -2.02 38.77
N LEU A 452 -0.85 -1.68 38.06
CA LEU A 452 -0.85 -1.62 36.59
C LEU A 452 -1.27 -2.97 36.01
N ILE A 453 -0.65 -4.07 36.44
CA ILE A 453 -1.03 -5.42 35.99
C ILE A 453 -2.49 -5.72 36.29
N LYS A 454 -2.99 -5.38 37.49
CA LYS A 454 -4.40 -5.59 37.85
C LYS A 454 -5.36 -4.82 36.93
N ILE A 455 -5.04 -3.57 36.58
CA ILE A 455 -5.83 -2.76 35.64
C ILE A 455 -5.79 -3.36 34.23
N LEU A 456 -4.63 -3.85 33.81
CA LEU A 456 -4.38 -4.45 32.51
C LEU A 456 -5.00 -5.86 32.35
N LYS A 457 -5.34 -6.55 33.44
CA LYS A 457 -6.16 -7.78 33.44
C LYS A 457 -7.65 -7.50 33.25
N GLN A 458 -8.09 -6.27 33.51
CA GLN A 458 -9.48 -5.84 33.35
C GLN A 458 -9.75 -5.22 31.98
N SER A 459 -8.72 -5.10 31.12
CA SER A 459 -8.90 -4.57 29.77
C SER A 459 -9.67 -5.56 28.90
N ASP A 460 -10.43 -5.04 27.93
CA ASP A 460 -10.98 -5.88 26.86
C ASP A 460 -9.86 -6.69 26.17
N HIS A 461 -10.05 -8.01 26.09
CA HIS A 461 -9.11 -8.97 25.48
C HIS A 461 -9.44 -9.26 24.02
N SER A 462 -10.41 -8.54 23.43
CA SER A 462 -10.81 -8.70 22.03
C SER A 462 -9.66 -8.51 21.04
N TYR A 463 -8.54 -7.91 21.46
CA TYR A 463 -7.38 -7.68 20.61
C TYR A 463 -6.04 -8.02 21.26
N LYS A 464 -5.16 -8.68 20.49
CA LYS A 464 -3.80 -9.08 20.85
C LYS A 464 -2.81 -8.62 19.78
N GLU A 465 -1.72 -7.96 20.20
CA GLU A 465 -0.61 -7.69 19.27
C GLU A 465 0.08 -9.01 18.94
N ASP A 466 0.29 -9.27 17.65
CA ASP A 466 0.95 -10.49 17.19
C ASP A 466 2.38 -10.53 17.77
N ILE A 467 2.72 -11.57 18.53
CA ILE A 467 4.07 -11.77 19.09
C ILE A 467 4.97 -12.27 17.96
N THR A 468 5.97 -11.46 17.58
CA THR A 468 6.95 -11.75 16.52
C THR A 468 8.37 -11.64 17.05
N LYS A 469 9.33 -12.26 16.35
CA LYS A 469 10.77 -12.13 16.69
C LYS A 469 11.23 -10.67 16.79
N GLU A 470 10.59 -9.77 16.05
CA GLU A 470 10.92 -8.34 16.05
C GLU A 470 10.41 -7.66 17.33
N ASN A 471 9.22 -7.96 17.83
CA ASN A 471 8.69 -7.31 19.04
C ASN A 471 8.91 -8.10 20.33
N THR A 472 9.68 -9.19 20.29
CA THR A 472 10.15 -9.98 21.46
C THR A 472 11.63 -9.77 21.76
N ILE A 473 12.15 -8.55 21.59
CA ILE A 473 13.57 -8.27 21.86
C ILE A 473 13.86 -8.56 23.34
N LEU A 474 14.64 -9.61 23.58
CA LEU A 474 15.16 -9.98 24.89
C LEU A 474 16.43 -9.15 25.11
N VAL A 475 16.47 -8.32 26.15
CA VAL A 475 17.66 -7.52 26.47
C VAL A 475 18.29 -8.04 27.75
N LYS A 476 19.62 -8.05 27.78
CA LYS A 476 20.40 -8.50 28.94
C LYS A 476 20.62 -7.40 29.97
N GLU A 477 20.63 -6.13 29.56
CA GLU A 477 21.03 -5.00 30.40
C GLU A 477 20.18 -3.74 30.10
N LEU A 478 19.58 -3.13 31.14
CA LEU A 478 18.80 -1.89 31.02
C LEU A 478 19.69 -0.65 30.86
N ASP A 479 20.98 -0.77 31.18
CA ASP A 479 21.92 0.34 31.20
C ASP A 479 22.20 0.88 29.79
N GLU A 480 22.16 0.05 28.76
CA GLU A 480 22.27 0.52 27.37
C GLU A 480 21.12 1.44 26.97
N ILE A 481 19.93 1.30 27.56
CA ILE A 481 18.83 2.25 27.27
C ILE A 481 19.18 3.63 27.82
N LYS A 482 19.66 3.70 29.07
CA LYS A 482 20.08 4.96 29.69
C LYS A 482 21.17 5.61 28.84
N GLU A 483 22.11 4.79 28.38
CA GLU A 483 23.20 5.25 27.56
C GLU A 483 22.75 5.76 26.19
N ILE A 484 21.80 5.08 25.55
CA ILE A 484 21.16 5.57 24.33
C ILE A 484 20.49 6.93 24.56
N LEU A 485 19.76 7.09 25.67
CA LEU A 485 19.12 8.37 26.00
C LEU A 485 20.17 9.47 26.22
N ASN A 486 21.25 9.19 26.96
CA ASN A 486 22.37 10.11 27.14
C ASN A 486 22.91 10.59 25.78
N ILE A 487 23.21 9.66 24.87
CA ILE A 487 23.76 10.00 23.56
C ILE A 487 22.77 10.85 22.74
N LEU A 488 21.49 10.44 22.68
CA LEU A 488 20.48 11.08 21.84
C LEU A 488 20.05 12.46 22.34
N ILE A 489 20.11 12.74 23.64
CA ILE A 489 19.80 14.07 24.18
C ILE A 489 20.76 15.13 23.63
N TYR A 490 22.04 14.80 23.51
CA TYR A 490 23.06 15.69 22.94
C TYR A 490 23.13 15.62 21.41
N ASN A 491 22.75 14.50 20.81
CA ASN A 491 22.75 14.28 19.38
C ASN A 491 21.30 14.20 18.88
N LYS A 492 20.69 15.38 18.63
CA LYS A 492 19.27 15.55 18.26
C LYS A 492 18.73 14.49 17.29
N LYS A 493 19.57 14.06 16.34
CA LYS A 493 19.28 13.03 15.34
C LYS A 493 20.56 12.30 14.96
N ILE A 494 20.56 10.96 14.98
CA ILE A 494 21.74 10.12 14.70
C ILE A 494 21.35 8.91 13.86
N ASP A 495 22.26 8.36 13.05
CA ASP A 495 22.03 7.07 12.38
C ASP A 495 22.50 5.88 13.26
N PHE A 496 22.10 4.66 12.88
CA PHE A 496 22.45 3.45 13.65
C PHE A 496 23.95 3.16 13.71
N LEU A 497 24.71 3.49 12.67
CA LEU A 497 26.13 3.17 12.64
C LEU A 497 26.89 4.10 13.60
N GLU A 498 26.61 5.39 13.52
CA GLU A 498 27.22 6.39 14.39
C GLU A 498 26.81 6.18 15.86
N LEU A 499 25.56 5.83 16.12
CA LEU A 499 25.13 5.46 17.48
C LEU A 499 25.85 4.20 17.99
N GLY A 500 26.02 3.18 17.14
CA GLY A 500 26.74 1.96 17.48
C GLY A 500 28.20 2.21 17.85
N ARG A 501 28.88 3.10 17.11
CA ARG A 501 30.25 3.55 17.42
C ARG A 501 30.31 4.21 18.79
N LYS A 502 29.41 5.15 19.08
CA LYS A 502 29.37 5.85 20.39
C LYS A 502 29.11 4.91 21.55
N LEU A 503 28.17 3.96 21.39
CA LEU A 503 27.88 2.94 22.40
C LEU A 503 29.10 2.06 22.71
N LYS A 504 29.74 1.49 21.68
CA LYS A 504 30.87 0.58 21.87
C LYS A 504 32.15 1.26 22.32
N PHE A 505 32.40 2.49 21.88
CA PHE A 505 33.52 3.30 22.35
C PHE A 505 33.52 3.46 23.87
N ARG A 506 32.34 3.70 24.48
CA ARG A 506 32.23 3.80 25.95
C ARG A 506 32.55 2.52 26.70
N HIS A 507 32.34 1.36 26.08
CA HIS A 507 32.75 0.07 26.64
C HIS A 507 34.23 -0.26 26.36
N GLY A 508 35.02 0.69 25.86
CA GLY A 508 36.43 0.50 25.52
C GLY A 508 36.66 -0.34 24.25
N ILE A 509 35.62 -0.54 23.43
CA ILE A 509 35.69 -1.35 22.22
C ILE A 509 35.81 -0.41 21.01
N VAL A 510 36.97 -0.44 20.35
CA VAL A 510 37.31 0.50 19.26
C VAL A 510 37.35 -0.18 17.88
N ASP A 511 37.64 -1.48 17.83
CA ASP A 511 37.78 -2.25 16.58
C ASP A 511 36.62 -3.25 16.37
N GLN A 512 35.51 -2.77 15.79
CA GLN A 512 34.42 -3.62 15.31
C GLN A 512 33.99 -3.25 13.89
N LYS A 513 33.58 -4.26 13.13
CA LYS A 513 33.02 -4.06 11.78
C LYS A 513 31.76 -3.19 11.87
N ASP A 514 31.60 -2.24 10.94
CA ASP A 514 30.43 -1.34 10.84
C ASP A 514 29.10 -2.09 10.87
N ALA A 515 29.01 -3.25 10.20
CA ALA A 515 27.81 -4.09 10.20
C ALA A 515 27.43 -4.58 11.61
N THR A 516 28.42 -4.93 12.44
CA THR A 516 28.22 -5.37 13.82
C THR A 516 27.75 -4.21 14.70
N LEU A 517 28.40 -3.05 14.58
CA LEU A 517 28.03 -1.83 15.32
C LEU A 517 26.61 -1.39 14.99
N LYS A 518 26.26 -1.40 13.71
CA LYS A 518 24.91 -1.07 13.24
C LYS A 518 23.88 -2.04 13.79
N THR A 519 24.14 -3.35 13.73
CA THR A 519 23.22 -4.38 14.25
C THR A 519 23.04 -4.26 15.77
N TYR A 520 24.12 -3.96 16.48
CA TYR A 520 24.10 -3.70 17.92
C TYR A 520 23.18 -2.51 18.25
N ALA A 521 23.42 -1.34 17.68
CA ALA A 521 22.58 -0.17 17.91
C ALA A 521 21.12 -0.41 17.49
N GLN A 522 20.90 -1.08 16.36
CA GLN A 522 19.55 -1.45 15.92
C GLN A 522 18.80 -2.27 16.95
N HIS A 523 19.44 -3.25 17.59
CA HIS A 523 18.82 -4.08 18.60
C HIS A 523 18.31 -3.26 19.79
N TYR A 524 19.17 -2.45 20.41
CA TYR A 524 18.80 -1.67 21.60
C TYR A 524 17.88 -0.49 21.29
N CYS A 525 18.02 0.18 20.15
CA CYS A 525 17.08 1.24 19.75
C CYS A 525 15.69 0.70 19.47
N LYS A 526 15.59 -0.48 18.84
CA LYS A 526 14.31 -1.14 18.62
C LYS A 526 13.64 -1.49 19.96
N PHE A 527 14.43 -1.92 20.94
CA PHE A 527 13.96 -2.13 22.30
C PHE A 527 13.49 -0.83 22.96
N ALA A 528 14.32 0.21 22.97
CA ALA A 528 13.96 1.52 23.51
C ALA A 528 12.71 2.12 22.82
N ALA A 529 12.51 1.85 21.53
CA ALA A 529 11.32 2.28 20.80
C ALA A 529 10.05 1.53 21.23
N LEU A 530 10.13 0.23 21.58
CA LEU A 530 9.02 -0.52 22.18
C LEU A 530 8.60 0.11 23.52
N LEU A 531 9.56 0.62 24.28
CA LEU A 531 9.34 1.29 25.56
C LEU A 531 8.90 2.75 25.42
N ASP A 532 8.69 3.26 24.21
CA ASP A 532 8.32 4.68 23.97
C ASP A 532 9.39 5.66 24.46
N LEU A 533 10.67 5.28 24.41
CA LEU A 533 11.79 6.14 24.85
C LEU A 533 12.49 6.82 23.67
N VAL A 534 12.51 6.17 22.52
CA VAL A 534 13.10 6.72 21.29
C VAL A 534 12.13 6.58 20.12
N VAL A 535 12.35 7.37 19.07
CA VAL A 535 11.65 7.27 17.78
C VAL A 535 12.65 6.92 16.70
N ILE A 536 12.28 5.93 15.87
CA ILE A 536 13.01 5.58 14.65
C ILE A 536 12.18 6.13 13.48
N ASP A 537 12.70 7.12 12.76
CA ASP A 537 11.93 8.00 11.88
C ASP A 537 11.35 7.30 10.63
N LYS A 538 12.06 6.28 10.11
CA LYS A 538 11.64 5.44 8.98
C LYS A 538 12.30 4.07 9.03
N VAL A 539 11.78 3.15 8.21
CA VAL A 539 12.38 1.83 8.01
C VAL A 539 13.45 1.89 6.91
N GLY A 540 14.60 1.24 7.11
CA GLY A 540 15.59 1.00 6.05
C GLY A 540 17.01 1.41 6.39
N ARG A 541 17.83 1.63 5.35
CA ARG A 541 19.27 1.89 5.51
C ARG A 541 19.58 3.28 6.07
N ASN A 542 18.71 4.26 5.80
CA ASN A 542 18.88 5.67 6.13
C ASN A 542 17.99 6.11 7.31
N SER A 543 17.62 5.16 8.18
CA SER A 543 16.86 5.44 9.39
C SER A 543 17.69 6.27 10.37
N HIS A 544 17.05 7.22 11.01
CA HIS A 544 17.62 7.98 12.10
C HIS A 544 16.83 7.75 13.39
N ILE A 545 17.52 7.96 14.48
CA ILE A 545 17.04 7.77 15.84
C ILE A 545 17.05 9.13 16.52
N GLU A 546 15.95 9.42 17.21
CA GLU A 546 15.76 10.62 18.02
C GLU A 546 15.17 10.20 19.37
N VAL A 547 15.43 10.98 20.42
CA VAL A 547 14.73 10.79 21.69
C VAL A 547 13.25 11.15 21.53
N SER A 548 12.35 10.32 22.08
CA SER A 548 10.91 10.59 22.10
C SER A 548 10.57 11.68 23.13
N ASP A 549 9.35 12.22 23.09
CA ASP A 549 8.95 13.23 24.09
C ASP A 549 8.90 12.64 25.51
N LEU A 550 8.44 11.39 25.66
CA LEU A 550 8.52 10.68 26.94
C LEU A 550 9.97 10.46 27.38
N GLY A 551 10.84 10.04 26.46
CA GLY A 551 12.27 9.84 26.71
C GLY A 551 12.99 11.10 27.20
N LYS A 552 12.64 12.27 26.67
CA LYS A 552 13.19 13.57 27.12
C LYS A 552 12.83 13.86 28.57
N VAL A 553 11.58 13.61 28.97
CA VAL A 553 11.15 13.86 30.35
C VAL A 553 11.75 12.83 31.30
N ILE A 554 11.77 11.54 30.91
CA ILE A 554 12.37 10.44 31.70
C ILE A 554 13.87 10.66 31.94
N TYR A 555 14.60 11.18 30.94
CA TYR A 555 16.02 11.50 31.08
C TYR A 555 16.30 12.49 32.23
N ASN A 556 15.41 13.44 32.48
CA ASN A 556 15.61 14.47 33.50
C ASN A 556 15.21 14.05 34.93
N LEU A 557 14.71 12.82 35.11
CA LEU A 557 14.39 12.29 36.45
C LEU A 557 15.65 11.81 37.16
N ASP A 558 15.59 11.66 38.49
CA ASP A 558 16.64 10.95 39.22
C ASP A 558 16.71 9.47 38.83
N ASP A 559 17.84 8.83 39.11
CA ASP A 559 18.12 7.47 38.64
C ASP A 559 17.13 6.43 39.20
N ASP A 560 16.67 6.58 40.45
CA ASP A 560 15.72 5.65 41.07
C ASP A 560 14.32 5.75 40.42
N GLN A 561 13.84 6.97 40.21
CA GLN A 561 12.59 7.21 39.48
C GLN A 561 12.66 6.73 38.04
N ARG A 562 13.77 7.01 37.35
CA ARG A 562 14.01 6.61 35.96
C ARG A 562 13.97 5.08 35.83
N ASP A 563 14.66 4.36 36.72
CA ASP A 563 14.71 2.90 36.71
C ASP A 563 13.36 2.27 37.01
N ASN A 564 12.63 2.83 37.96
CA ASN A 564 11.27 2.39 38.27
C ASN A 564 10.34 2.53 37.05
N LEU A 565 10.40 3.65 36.34
CA LEU A 565 9.57 3.89 35.16
C LEU A 565 9.94 3.00 33.98
N ILE A 566 11.23 2.85 33.68
CA ILE A 566 11.69 1.96 32.60
C ILE A 566 11.20 0.53 32.86
N LYS A 567 11.27 0.05 34.11
CA LYS A 567 10.72 -1.27 34.50
C LYS A 567 9.22 -1.37 34.26
N LYS A 568 8.44 -0.32 34.55
CA LYS A 568 6.98 -0.29 34.27
C LYS A 568 6.69 -0.27 32.76
N LEU A 569 7.52 0.41 31.96
CA LEU A 569 7.38 0.48 30.50
C LEU A 569 7.63 -0.88 29.82
N LEU A 570 8.28 -1.84 30.47
CA LEU A 570 8.41 -3.22 29.95
C LEU A 570 7.04 -3.86 29.68
N LEU A 571 5.97 -3.41 30.35
CA LEU A 571 4.58 -3.83 30.06
C LEU A 571 4.09 -3.41 28.66
N ARG A 572 4.81 -2.55 27.94
CA ARG A 572 4.55 -2.22 26.52
C ARG A 572 5.05 -3.29 25.55
N ILE A 573 5.91 -4.20 26.01
CA ILE A 573 6.44 -5.30 25.18
C ILE A 573 5.30 -6.33 25.00
N PRO A 574 4.96 -6.72 23.76
CA PRO A 574 3.80 -7.58 23.48
C PRO A 574 3.74 -8.87 24.30
N ILE A 575 4.85 -9.61 24.42
CA ILE A 575 4.86 -10.85 25.22
C ILE A 575 4.57 -10.62 26.69
N LEU A 576 5.10 -9.53 27.28
CA LEU A 576 4.82 -9.16 28.67
C LEU A 576 3.40 -8.62 28.82
N ARG A 577 2.91 -7.85 27.85
CA ARG A 577 1.54 -7.35 27.84
C ARG A 577 0.52 -8.48 27.82
N GLU A 578 0.75 -9.51 27.00
CA GLU A 578 -0.07 -10.71 26.92
C GLU A 578 -0.01 -11.52 28.23
N CYS A 579 1.17 -11.66 28.82
CA CYS A 579 1.27 -12.33 30.12
C CYS A 579 0.55 -11.56 31.24
N ALA A 580 0.57 -10.22 31.17
CA ALA A 580 -0.14 -9.36 32.11
C ALA A 580 -1.65 -9.33 31.85
N SER A 581 -2.13 -9.55 30.62
CA SER A 581 -3.56 -9.58 30.28
C SER A 581 -4.22 -10.92 30.61
N VAL A 582 -3.50 -12.04 30.49
CA VAL A 582 -4.02 -13.38 30.76
C VAL A 582 -4.00 -13.68 32.27
N ASN A 583 -4.83 -14.64 32.73
CA ASN A 583 -4.87 -15.17 34.10
C ASN A 583 -3.59 -15.93 34.52
N ILE A 584 -2.42 -15.48 34.07
CA ILE A 584 -1.14 -15.92 34.62
C ILE A 584 -1.01 -15.32 36.02
N ASN A 585 -0.61 -16.13 37.01
CA ASN A 585 -0.37 -15.61 38.35
C ASN A 585 0.80 -14.60 38.35
N TYR A 586 0.80 -13.67 39.30
CA TYR A 586 1.77 -12.59 39.35
C TYR A 586 3.23 -13.06 39.49
N GLU A 587 3.45 -14.20 40.17
CA GLU A 587 4.79 -14.78 40.36
C GLU A 587 5.37 -15.37 39.07
N ALA A 588 4.55 -15.96 38.22
CA ALA A 588 4.96 -16.41 36.89
C ALA A 588 5.32 -15.22 35.97
N PHE A 589 4.58 -14.11 36.07
CA PHE A 589 4.94 -12.86 35.37
C PHE A 589 6.27 -12.29 35.89
N LYS A 590 6.48 -12.20 37.21
CA LYS A 590 7.76 -11.79 37.80
C LYS A 590 8.93 -12.66 37.33
N THR A 591 8.72 -13.97 37.26
CA THR A 591 9.74 -14.91 36.80
C THR A 591 10.12 -14.65 35.34
N LEU A 592 9.12 -14.42 34.48
CA LEU A 592 9.36 -14.04 33.09
C LEU A 592 10.08 -12.70 32.98
N LEU A 593 9.63 -11.68 33.72
CA LEU A 593 10.26 -10.37 33.77
C LEU A 593 11.73 -10.47 34.20
N LYS A 594 12.02 -11.28 35.23
CA LYS A 594 13.38 -11.53 35.71
C LYS A 594 14.24 -12.22 34.65
N LYS A 595 13.70 -13.20 33.91
CA LYS A 595 14.38 -13.84 32.78
C LYS A 595 14.60 -12.92 31.57
N LEU A 596 13.88 -11.80 31.49
CA LEU A 596 14.05 -10.78 30.47
C LEU A 596 14.97 -9.63 30.91
N LEU A 597 15.39 -9.63 32.18
CA LEU A 597 16.27 -8.63 32.79
C LEU A 597 17.63 -9.24 33.18
N VAL A 598 17.82 -10.53 32.94
CA VAL A 598 19.03 -11.35 33.17
C VAL A 598 19.33 -12.07 31.86
#